data_AF-A0A0E2P3N2-F1
#
_entry.id   AF-A0A0E2P3N2-F1
#
_cell.length_a   1.000
_cell.length_b   1.000
_cell.length_c   1.000
_cell.angle_alpha   90.00
_cell.angle_beta   90.00
_cell.angle_gamma   90.00
#
_symmetry.space_group_name_H-M   'P 1'
#
loop_
_entity.id
_entity.type
_entity.pdbx_description
1 polymer ?
#
loop_
_entity_poly.entity_id
_entity_poly.type
_entity_poly.pdbx_seq_one_letter_code
_entity_poly.pdbx_strand_id
1 'polypeptide(L)'
;MSVSAYLDRVRREQGLFTIEEVVGLSERGNVIYDPYSTLISAGAVIGRGNVFFPGVYLFCTDGGALEIGDANIFHANTLFEASAGAIRVGSRNQFGEGGFTAKANRPGASIVIGDQGRYLNGAAVFGETVLGSGSQLLGAITVDSCRLEPGGSFREPDPDRRAGLLKGAGAARGFTVPAGHVIVGAGTFSASDLQLQSNFHPKV
;
A
#
# COMPACT_ATOMS: atom_id res chain seq x y z
N MET A 1 33.79 9.63 -13.62
CA MET A 1 32.34 9.39 -13.65
C MET A 1 31.75 10.07 -12.42
N SER A 2 30.71 10.91 -12.56
CA SER A 2 30.05 11.51 -11.39
C SER A 2 29.25 10.46 -10.61
N VAL A 3 28.95 10.73 -9.34
CA VAL A 3 28.10 9.84 -8.52
C VAL A 3 26.74 9.63 -9.19
N SER A 4 26.10 10.69 -9.67
CA SER A 4 24.80 10.59 -10.37
C SER A 4 24.89 9.74 -11.64
N ALA A 5 25.94 9.90 -12.46
CA ALA A 5 26.13 9.07 -13.66
C ALA A 5 26.35 7.58 -13.31
N TYR A 6 27.08 7.30 -12.22
CA TYR A 6 27.22 5.93 -11.71
C TYR A 6 25.87 5.36 -11.26
N LEU A 7 25.09 6.12 -10.46
CA LEU A 7 23.79 5.69 -9.95
C LEU A 7 22.77 5.46 -11.07
N ASP A 8 22.73 6.34 -12.06
CA ASP A 8 21.83 6.18 -13.21
C ASP A 8 22.19 4.97 -14.05
N ARG A 9 23.49 4.66 -14.21
CA ARG A 9 23.91 3.43 -14.88
C ARG A 9 23.40 2.20 -14.13
N VAL A 10 23.60 2.14 -12.81
CA VAL A 10 23.11 1.03 -11.96
C VAL A 10 21.58 0.92 -12.01
N ARG A 11 20.85 2.05 -11.95
CA ARG A 11 19.39 2.08 -12.05
C ARG A 11 18.90 1.50 -13.39
N ARG A 12 19.48 1.92 -14.51
CA ARG A 12 19.14 1.40 -15.84
C ARG A 12 19.41 -0.10 -15.98
N GLU A 13 20.54 -0.58 -15.46
CA GLU A 13 20.89 -2.01 -15.45
C GLU A 13 19.87 -2.87 -14.67
N GLN A 14 19.11 -2.25 -13.76
CA GLN A 14 18.04 -2.89 -12.97
C GLN A 14 16.63 -2.55 -13.48
N GLY A 15 16.49 -1.89 -14.64
CA GLY A 15 15.18 -1.50 -15.18
C GLY A 15 14.45 -0.43 -14.35
N LEU A 16 15.19 0.39 -13.61
CA LEU A 16 14.67 1.48 -12.78
C LEU A 16 14.79 2.82 -13.50
N PHE A 17 13.92 3.76 -13.15
CA PHE A 17 14.11 5.17 -13.48
C PHE A 17 15.44 5.68 -12.93
N THR A 18 16.11 6.43 -13.78
CA THR A 18 17.21 7.35 -13.43
C THR A 18 16.75 8.41 -12.43
N ILE A 19 17.70 9.10 -11.81
CA ILE A 19 17.41 10.19 -10.89
C ILE A 19 16.63 11.31 -11.62
N GLU A 20 17.02 11.64 -12.85
CA GLU A 20 16.32 12.65 -13.67
C GLU A 20 14.88 12.25 -13.98
N GLU A 21 14.62 10.99 -14.35
CA GLU A 21 13.26 10.50 -14.59
C GLU A 21 12.40 10.51 -13.31
N VAL A 22 13.00 10.17 -12.16
CA VAL A 22 12.32 10.32 -10.85
C VAL A 22 11.98 11.78 -10.60
N VAL A 23 12.91 12.72 -10.82
CA VAL A 23 12.64 14.16 -10.70
C VAL A 23 11.54 14.61 -11.66
N GLY A 24 11.52 14.09 -12.89
CA GLY A 24 10.49 14.38 -13.90
C GLY A 24 9.07 13.98 -13.48
N LEU A 25 8.90 13.07 -12.52
CA LEU A 25 7.58 12.81 -11.92
C LEU A 25 7.07 14.00 -11.11
N SER A 26 7.96 14.83 -10.56
CA SER A 26 7.58 16.05 -9.84
C SER A 26 6.98 17.11 -10.76
N GLU A 27 7.49 17.21 -11.99
CA GLU A 27 6.93 18.09 -13.03
C GLU A 27 5.50 17.70 -13.41
N ARG A 28 5.11 16.43 -13.19
CA ARG A 28 3.74 15.92 -13.39
C ARG A 28 2.83 16.13 -12.17
N GLY A 29 3.31 16.86 -11.16
CA GLY A 29 2.56 17.24 -9.96
C GLY A 29 2.77 16.33 -8.75
N ASN A 30 3.73 15.41 -8.78
CA ASN A 30 4.11 14.63 -7.59
C ASN A 30 5.10 15.42 -6.72
N VAL A 31 5.23 15.03 -5.45
CA VAL A 31 6.25 15.57 -4.52
C VAL A 31 7.19 14.43 -4.17
N ILE A 32 8.48 14.60 -4.48
CA ILE A 32 9.52 13.61 -4.16
C ILE A 32 10.58 14.30 -3.30
N TYR A 33 10.62 13.94 -2.02
CA TYR A 33 11.53 14.59 -1.07
C TYR A 33 12.99 14.17 -1.25
N ASP A 34 13.24 12.94 -1.73
CA ASP A 34 14.58 12.44 -2.01
C ASP A 34 14.60 11.53 -3.25
N PRO A 35 14.95 12.09 -4.42
CA PRO A 35 15.09 11.32 -5.66
C PRO A 35 16.21 10.26 -5.61
N TYR A 36 17.23 10.42 -4.75
CA TYR A 36 18.36 9.51 -4.70
C TYR A 36 18.01 8.20 -3.99
N SER A 37 17.18 8.23 -2.95
CA SER A 37 16.71 7.03 -2.24
C SER A 37 15.40 6.44 -2.78
N THR A 38 14.66 7.19 -3.60
CA THR A 38 13.44 6.70 -4.24
C THR A 38 13.78 5.84 -5.47
N LEU A 39 13.34 4.59 -5.47
CA LEU A 39 13.56 3.64 -6.59
C LEU A 39 12.22 3.23 -7.19
N ILE A 40 12.05 3.45 -8.49
CA ILE A 40 10.82 3.17 -9.22
C ILE A 40 11.20 2.42 -10.50
N SER A 41 10.59 1.27 -10.75
CA SER A 41 10.74 0.53 -12.00
C SER A 41 10.21 1.35 -13.17
N ALA A 42 10.91 1.31 -14.30
CA ALA A 42 10.54 2.07 -15.49
C ALA A 42 9.18 1.67 -16.07
N GLY A 43 8.74 0.42 -15.82
CA GLY A 43 7.43 -0.09 -16.21
C GLY A 43 6.29 0.26 -15.25
N ALA A 44 6.54 0.92 -14.12
CA ALA A 44 5.49 1.27 -13.17
C ALA A 44 4.64 2.45 -13.70
N VAL A 45 3.33 2.35 -13.58
CA VAL A 45 2.40 3.43 -13.93
C VAL A 45 2.12 4.26 -12.68
N ILE A 46 2.53 5.52 -12.70
CA ILE A 46 2.42 6.43 -11.56
C ILE A 46 1.45 7.57 -11.91
N GLY A 47 0.42 7.73 -11.09
CA GLY A 47 -0.51 8.86 -11.12
C GLY A 47 0.12 10.18 -10.70
N ARG A 48 -0.73 11.16 -10.37
CA ARG A 48 -0.34 12.54 -10.06
C ARG A 48 -0.65 12.91 -8.61
N GLY A 49 0.00 13.95 -8.10
CA GLY A 49 -0.25 14.46 -6.75
C GLY A 49 0.25 13.54 -5.64
N ASN A 50 0.95 12.45 -5.96
CA ASN A 50 1.50 11.55 -4.97
C ASN A 50 2.66 12.20 -4.21
N VAL A 51 2.82 11.83 -2.94
CA VAL A 51 3.91 12.29 -2.08
C VAL A 51 4.79 11.10 -1.72
N PHE A 52 6.08 11.20 -2.06
CA PHE A 52 7.09 10.18 -1.81
C PHE A 52 8.11 10.69 -0.80
N PHE A 53 8.09 10.10 0.39
CA PHE A 53 9.14 10.27 1.39
C PHE A 53 10.40 9.46 1.01
N PRO A 54 11.55 9.72 1.64
CA PRO A 54 12.78 8.98 1.37
C PRO A 54 12.64 7.47 1.56
N GLY A 55 13.33 6.68 0.74
CA GLY A 55 13.33 5.22 0.83
C GLY A 55 12.01 4.55 0.44
N VAL A 56 11.31 5.10 -0.56
CA VAL A 56 10.16 4.43 -1.20
C VAL A 56 10.65 3.59 -2.38
N TYR A 57 10.15 2.36 -2.46
CA TYR A 57 10.54 1.36 -3.45
C TYR A 57 9.30 0.85 -4.20
N LEU A 58 9.24 1.10 -5.51
CA LEU A 58 8.16 0.67 -6.39
C LEU A 58 8.72 -0.23 -7.49
N PHE A 59 8.69 -1.53 -7.28
CA PHE A 59 9.29 -2.49 -8.20
C PHE A 59 8.24 -3.27 -8.99
N CYS A 60 8.49 -3.40 -10.30
CA CYS A 60 7.80 -4.32 -11.17
C CYS A 60 8.76 -4.93 -12.19
N THR A 61 8.42 -6.12 -12.68
CA THR A 61 9.11 -6.81 -13.78
C THR A 61 8.09 -7.14 -14.87
N ASP A 62 8.52 -7.63 -16.03
CA ASP A 62 7.62 -8.00 -17.14
C ASP A 62 6.56 -9.05 -16.75
N GLY A 63 6.82 -9.86 -15.72
CA GLY A 63 5.89 -10.85 -15.17
C GLY A 63 4.86 -10.28 -14.18
N GLY A 64 4.90 -8.99 -13.88
CA GLY A 64 3.97 -8.32 -12.99
C GLY A 64 3.54 -6.96 -13.52
N ALA A 65 2.64 -6.29 -12.79
CA ALA A 65 2.16 -4.96 -13.13
C ALA A 65 2.01 -4.13 -11.86
N LEU A 66 2.53 -2.91 -11.88
CA LEU A 66 2.39 -1.96 -10.77
C LEU A 66 1.70 -0.70 -11.27
N GLU A 67 0.47 -0.49 -10.82
CA GLU A 67 -0.33 0.68 -11.13
C GLU A 67 -0.63 1.45 -9.84
N ILE A 68 -0.23 2.71 -9.79
CA ILE A 68 -0.43 3.62 -8.65
C ILE A 68 -1.32 4.78 -9.09
N GLY A 69 -2.46 4.97 -8.43
CA GLY A 69 -3.36 6.09 -8.64
C GLY A 69 -2.84 7.44 -8.14
N ASP A 70 -3.76 8.35 -7.86
CA ASP A 70 -3.45 9.75 -7.58
C ASP A 70 -3.43 10.08 -6.08
N ALA A 71 -2.68 11.12 -5.72
CA ALA A 71 -2.72 11.74 -4.40
C ALA A 71 -2.50 10.81 -3.20
N ASN A 72 -1.77 9.71 -3.40
CA ASN A 72 -1.35 8.82 -2.32
C ASN A 72 -0.15 9.42 -1.56
N ILE A 73 -0.02 9.05 -0.30
CA ILE A 73 1.12 9.42 0.55
C ILE A 73 1.89 8.15 0.89
N PHE A 74 3.14 8.08 0.44
CA PHE A 74 4.08 7.00 0.71
C PHE A 74 5.10 7.47 1.72
N HIS A 75 4.91 7.13 3.00
CA HIS A 75 5.92 7.40 4.02
C HIS A 75 7.15 6.50 3.83
N ALA A 76 8.23 6.86 4.54
CA ALA A 76 9.51 6.18 4.42
C ALA A 76 9.40 4.66 4.62
N ASN A 77 10.21 3.93 3.86
CA ASN A 77 10.25 2.46 3.84
C ASN A 77 8.93 1.82 3.36
N THR A 78 8.19 2.50 2.49
CA THR A 78 7.10 1.87 1.74
C THR A 78 7.67 1.07 0.57
N LEU A 79 7.30 -0.21 0.47
CA LEU A 79 7.71 -1.13 -0.58
C LEU A 79 6.51 -1.73 -1.30
N PHE A 80 6.50 -1.62 -2.62
CA PHE A 80 5.65 -2.39 -3.51
C PHE A 80 6.52 -3.25 -4.43
N GLU A 81 6.21 -4.54 -4.53
CA GLU A 81 6.94 -5.49 -5.37
C GLU A 81 5.95 -6.33 -6.21
N ALA A 82 5.80 -5.97 -7.48
CA ALA A 82 4.97 -6.66 -8.48
C ALA A 82 5.86 -7.46 -9.44
N SER A 83 6.45 -8.55 -8.96
CA SER A 83 7.41 -9.37 -9.73
C SER A 83 6.80 -10.64 -10.36
N ALA A 84 5.67 -11.13 -9.86
CA ALA A 84 4.98 -12.31 -10.40
C ALA A 84 3.46 -12.12 -10.60
N GLY A 85 2.93 -10.97 -10.20
CA GLY A 85 1.52 -10.65 -10.27
C GLY A 85 1.25 -9.15 -10.21
N ALA A 86 -0.01 -8.78 -10.37
CA ALA A 86 -0.41 -7.39 -10.42
C ALA A 86 -0.65 -6.80 -9.02
N ILE A 87 -0.16 -5.58 -8.80
CA ILE A 87 -0.56 -4.70 -7.71
C ILE A 87 -1.22 -3.46 -8.33
N ARG A 88 -2.49 -3.23 -7.98
CA ARG A 88 -3.23 -2.03 -8.36
C ARG A 88 -3.61 -1.24 -7.13
N VAL A 89 -3.20 0.02 -7.10
CA VAL A 89 -3.45 0.93 -5.98
C VAL A 89 -4.28 2.10 -6.48
N GLY A 90 -5.39 2.35 -5.81
CA GLY A 90 -6.24 3.50 -6.03
C GLY A 90 -5.60 4.81 -5.57
N SER A 91 -6.44 5.75 -5.18
CA SER A 91 -6.06 7.13 -4.92
C SER A 91 -6.27 7.54 -3.46
N ARG A 92 -5.54 8.56 -3.01
CA ARG A 92 -5.71 9.20 -1.69
C ARG A 92 -5.48 8.25 -0.50
N ASN A 93 -4.66 7.22 -0.69
CA ASN A 93 -4.26 6.32 0.39
C ASN A 93 -3.10 6.88 1.20
N GLN A 94 -2.93 6.36 2.41
CA GLN A 94 -1.76 6.58 3.24
C GLN A 94 -1.06 5.25 3.53
N PHE A 95 0.23 5.16 3.18
CA PHE A 95 1.11 4.01 3.44
C PHE A 95 2.21 4.39 4.42
N GLY A 96 2.29 3.71 5.55
CA GLY A 96 3.03 4.17 6.73
C GLY A 96 2.31 5.33 7.45
N GLU A 97 2.84 5.95 8.49
CA GLU A 97 4.19 5.86 9.07
C GLU A 97 4.54 4.47 9.63
N GLY A 98 5.84 4.20 9.81
CA GLY A 98 6.33 2.90 10.31
C GLY A 98 6.55 1.83 9.24
N GLY A 99 6.53 2.20 7.96
CA GLY A 99 6.70 1.31 6.82
C GLY A 99 5.42 0.62 6.37
N PHE A 100 5.43 0.16 5.11
CA PHE A 100 4.38 -0.62 4.49
C PHE A 100 5.00 -1.54 3.45
N THR A 101 4.49 -2.75 3.29
CA THR A 101 4.96 -3.68 2.26
C THR A 101 3.78 -4.33 1.55
N ALA A 102 3.80 -4.35 0.22
CA ALA A 102 2.90 -5.16 -0.60
C ALA A 102 3.70 -5.93 -1.62
N LYS A 103 3.55 -7.26 -1.65
CA LYS A 103 4.30 -8.12 -2.58
C LYS A 103 3.37 -9.08 -3.32
N ALA A 104 3.28 -8.90 -4.63
CA ALA A 104 2.73 -9.87 -5.58
C ALA A 104 3.91 -10.57 -6.28
N ASN A 105 4.71 -11.31 -5.49
CA ASN A 105 6.01 -11.87 -5.90
C ASN A 105 6.04 -13.41 -5.95
N ARG A 106 4.86 -14.05 -5.96
CA ARG A 106 4.72 -15.50 -6.16
C ARG A 106 3.59 -15.79 -7.15
N PRO A 107 3.58 -16.97 -7.81
CA PRO A 107 2.50 -17.35 -8.70
C PRO A 107 1.12 -17.23 -8.03
N GLY A 108 0.15 -16.69 -8.77
CA GLY A 108 -1.22 -16.50 -8.29
C GLY A 108 -1.43 -15.32 -7.32
N ALA A 109 -0.37 -14.59 -6.92
CA ALA A 109 -0.54 -13.41 -6.09
C ALA A 109 -1.12 -12.23 -6.90
N SER A 110 -2.08 -11.52 -6.33
CA SER A 110 -2.59 -10.26 -6.87
C SER A 110 -3.10 -9.39 -5.73
N ILE A 111 -2.73 -8.12 -5.74
CA ILE A 111 -3.11 -7.18 -4.68
C ILE A 111 -3.89 -6.03 -5.29
N VAL A 112 -5.09 -5.81 -4.80
CA VAL A 112 -5.90 -4.64 -5.15
C VAL A 112 -6.10 -3.80 -3.89
N ILE A 113 -5.73 -2.53 -3.96
CA ILE A 113 -5.91 -1.54 -2.91
C ILE A 113 -6.79 -0.44 -3.49
N GLY A 114 -7.94 -0.17 -2.86
CA GLY A 114 -8.88 0.85 -3.29
C GLY A 114 -8.42 2.26 -2.96
N ASP A 115 -9.38 3.18 -2.79
CA ASP A 115 -9.12 4.58 -2.50
C ASP A 115 -9.22 4.89 -1.01
N GLN A 116 -8.58 5.97 -0.53
CA GLN A 116 -8.80 6.55 0.81
C GLN A 116 -8.54 5.59 2.00
N GLY A 117 -7.71 4.57 1.81
CA GLY A 117 -7.29 3.65 2.87
C GLY A 117 -6.14 4.18 3.72
N ARG A 118 -5.93 3.53 4.89
CA ARG A 118 -4.80 3.83 5.79
C ARG A 118 -4.11 2.53 6.22
N TYR A 119 -2.83 2.43 5.91
CA TYR A 119 -2.03 1.23 6.14
C TYR A 119 -0.79 1.61 6.93
N LEU A 120 -0.89 1.55 8.25
CA LEU A 120 0.05 2.19 9.18
C LEU A 120 0.81 1.15 10.00
N ASN A 121 1.98 1.55 10.51
CA ASN A 121 2.77 0.85 11.52
C ASN A 121 3.27 -0.54 11.09
N GLY A 122 3.77 -0.67 9.86
CA GLY A 122 4.46 -1.88 9.40
C GLY A 122 3.54 -2.97 8.85
N ALA A 123 2.39 -2.60 8.30
CA ALA A 123 1.50 -3.54 7.63
C ALA A 123 2.18 -4.16 6.39
N ALA A 124 1.98 -5.47 6.19
CA ALA A 124 2.53 -6.23 5.07
C ALA A 124 1.44 -7.05 4.38
N VAL A 125 1.40 -7.03 3.04
CA VAL A 125 0.28 -7.55 2.23
C VAL A 125 0.79 -8.51 1.16
N PHE A 126 0.17 -9.69 1.07
CA PHE A 126 0.60 -10.80 0.22
C PHE A 126 -0.61 -11.56 -0.38
N GLY A 127 -0.30 -12.48 -1.30
CA GLY A 127 -1.29 -13.42 -1.84
C GLY A 127 -2.35 -12.74 -2.72
N GLU A 128 -3.54 -13.31 -2.76
CA GLU A 128 -4.70 -12.75 -3.47
C GLU A 128 -5.50 -11.85 -2.53
N THR A 129 -5.01 -10.63 -2.30
CA THR A 129 -5.58 -9.71 -1.31
C THR A 129 -6.34 -8.55 -1.96
N VAL A 130 -7.52 -8.25 -1.41
CA VAL A 130 -8.31 -7.07 -1.78
C VAL A 130 -8.53 -6.19 -0.56
N LEU A 131 -7.92 -5.01 -0.55
CA LEU A 131 -8.15 -3.95 0.43
C LEU A 131 -9.11 -2.94 -0.20
N GLY A 132 -10.41 -3.04 0.08
CA GLY A 132 -11.44 -2.16 -0.51
C GLY A 132 -11.24 -0.68 -0.17
N SER A 133 -11.89 0.21 -0.93
CA SER A 133 -11.84 1.64 -0.65
C SER A 133 -12.29 1.95 0.79
N GLY A 134 -11.53 2.82 1.46
CA GLY A 134 -11.68 3.20 2.86
C GLY A 134 -11.07 2.23 3.87
N SER A 135 -10.60 1.06 3.43
CA SER A 135 -10.13 0.01 4.34
C SER A 135 -8.84 0.38 5.06
N GLN A 136 -8.58 -0.31 6.17
CA GLN A 136 -7.51 0.06 7.07
C GLN A 136 -6.76 -1.16 7.61
N LEU A 137 -5.44 -1.03 7.69
CA LEU A 137 -4.54 -1.92 8.42
C LEU A 137 -3.77 -1.07 9.43
N LEU A 138 -4.06 -1.27 10.73
CA LEU A 138 -3.53 -0.44 11.79
C LEU A 138 -2.63 -1.26 12.73
N GLY A 139 -1.34 -1.32 12.40
CA GLY A 139 -0.34 -2.06 13.18
C GLY A 139 0.48 -3.04 12.33
N ALA A 140 1.40 -3.74 12.98
CA ALA A 140 2.32 -4.70 12.36
C ALA A 140 1.58 -5.99 12.00
N ILE A 141 0.76 -5.92 10.95
CA ILE A 141 -0.15 -6.97 10.51
C ILE A 141 0.33 -7.52 9.17
N THR A 142 0.58 -8.82 9.11
CA THR A 142 0.78 -9.55 7.86
C THR A 142 -0.56 -10.07 7.36
N VAL A 143 -1.00 -9.57 6.21
CA VAL A 143 -2.22 -9.98 5.52
C VAL A 143 -1.83 -10.87 4.34
N ASP A 144 -2.42 -12.06 4.25
CA ASP A 144 -2.25 -12.95 3.11
C ASP A 144 -3.60 -13.48 2.64
N SER A 145 -3.97 -13.14 1.41
CA SER A 145 -5.18 -13.62 0.74
C SER A 145 -6.46 -13.30 1.53
N CYS A 146 -6.58 -12.07 2.04
CA CYS A 146 -7.77 -11.59 2.73
C CYS A 146 -8.54 -10.56 1.89
N ARG A 147 -9.79 -10.30 2.28
CA ARG A 147 -10.62 -9.24 1.72
C ARG A 147 -11.10 -8.29 2.81
N LEU A 148 -10.76 -7.01 2.72
CA LEU A 148 -11.43 -5.97 3.51
C LEU A 148 -12.47 -5.32 2.61
N GLU A 149 -13.74 -5.45 2.96
CA GLU A 149 -14.80 -4.92 2.12
C GLU A 149 -14.77 -3.38 2.07
N PRO A 150 -15.12 -2.79 0.92
CA PRO A 150 -15.14 -1.34 0.78
C PRO A 150 -16.26 -0.71 1.60
N GLY A 151 -16.07 0.55 1.97
CA GLY A 151 -17.03 1.36 2.68
C GLY A 151 -16.55 2.80 2.78
N GLY A 152 -17.10 3.56 3.71
CA GLY A 152 -16.58 4.88 4.06
C GLY A 152 -15.14 4.79 4.58
N SER A 153 -14.34 5.84 4.34
CA SER A 153 -13.00 5.92 4.94
C SER A 153 -13.08 6.13 6.45
N PHE A 154 -11.94 6.20 7.13
CA PHE A 154 -11.88 6.55 8.56
C PHE A 154 -12.53 7.89 8.93
N ARG A 155 -12.87 8.73 7.95
CA ARG A 155 -13.60 10.00 8.12
C ARG A 155 -15.12 9.86 8.04
N GLU A 156 -15.63 8.70 7.65
CA GLU A 156 -17.07 8.41 7.64
C GLU A 156 -17.62 8.58 9.07
N PRO A 157 -18.64 9.44 9.25
CA PRO A 157 -19.25 9.70 10.56
C PRO A 157 -19.86 8.46 11.20
N ASP A 158 -20.56 7.61 10.43
CA ASP A 158 -21.09 6.36 10.96
C ASP A 158 -20.02 5.26 10.91
N PRO A 159 -19.45 4.83 12.05
CA PRO A 159 -18.42 3.80 12.09
C PRO A 159 -18.85 2.48 11.44
N ASP A 160 -20.14 2.15 11.46
CA ASP A 160 -20.64 0.89 10.89
C ASP A 160 -20.83 0.98 9.36
N ARG A 161 -20.63 2.17 8.77
CA ARG A 161 -20.57 2.37 7.32
C ARG A 161 -19.14 2.43 6.79
N ARG A 162 -18.13 2.38 7.67
CA ARG A 162 -16.72 2.37 7.28
C ARG A 162 -16.37 1.08 6.54
N ALA A 163 -15.27 1.08 5.81
CA ALA A 163 -14.72 -0.14 5.24
C ALA A 163 -14.19 -1.10 6.32
N GLY A 164 -13.91 -2.34 5.92
CA GLY A 164 -13.31 -3.35 6.79
C GLY A 164 -11.95 -2.91 7.36
N LEU A 165 -11.69 -3.26 8.62
CA LEU A 165 -10.51 -2.84 9.38
C LEU A 165 -9.84 -4.02 10.09
N LEU A 166 -8.50 -4.08 10.03
CA LEU A 166 -7.69 -4.89 10.94
C LEU A 166 -6.84 -4.00 11.83
N LYS A 167 -6.79 -4.31 13.13
CA LYS A 167 -6.03 -3.56 14.12
C LYS A 167 -5.25 -4.49 15.05
N GLY A 168 -4.01 -4.13 15.36
CA GLY A 168 -3.15 -4.88 16.29
C GLY A 168 -1.88 -5.40 15.63
N ALA A 169 -1.42 -6.60 15.97
CA ALA A 169 -0.17 -7.14 15.44
C ALA A 169 -0.26 -8.66 15.25
N GLY A 170 0.24 -9.19 14.13
CA GLY A 170 0.13 -10.62 13.86
C GLY A 170 -0.17 -10.96 12.40
N ALA A 171 -0.79 -12.12 12.16
CA ALA A 171 -1.10 -12.62 10.82
C ALA A 171 -2.61 -12.84 10.61
N ALA A 172 -3.12 -12.36 9.49
CA ALA A 172 -4.48 -12.53 9.00
C ALA A 172 -4.44 -13.28 7.66
N ARG A 173 -5.19 -14.38 7.53
CA ARG A 173 -5.16 -15.21 6.32
C ARG A 173 -6.53 -15.73 5.89
N GLY A 174 -6.85 -15.61 4.61
CA GLY A 174 -7.94 -16.36 3.97
C GLY A 174 -9.36 -15.97 4.41
N PHE A 175 -9.57 -14.78 4.96
CA PHE A 175 -10.90 -14.36 5.42
C PHE A 175 -11.31 -12.96 4.93
N THR A 176 -12.61 -12.68 5.06
CA THR A 176 -13.21 -11.39 4.72
C THR A 176 -13.60 -10.62 5.98
N VAL A 177 -13.31 -9.31 6.02
CA VAL A 177 -13.83 -8.38 7.03
C VAL A 177 -14.88 -7.50 6.35
N PRO A 178 -16.16 -7.62 6.74
CA PRO A 178 -17.23 -6.82 6.15
C PRO A 178 -17.08 -5.32 6.41
N ALA A 179 -17.79 -4.51 5.64
CA ALA A 179 -17.97 -3.10 5.95
C ALA A 179 -18.58 -2.95 7.35
N GLY A 180 -18.19 -1.91 8.06
CA GLY A 180 -18.60 -1.61 9.43
C GLY A 180 -17.93 -2.47 10.49
N HIS A 181 -17.10 -3.43 10.10
CA HIS A 181 -16.49 -4.37 11.03
C HIS A 181 -14.99 -4.15 11.20
N VAL A 182 -14.50 -4.61 12.35
CA VAL A 182 -13.10 -4.65 12.73
C VAL A 182 -12.77 -6.00 13.35
N ILE A 183 -11.56 -6.48 13.12
CA ILE A 183 -10.92 -7.48 13.97
C ILE A 183 -9.75 -6.81 14.69
N VAL A 184 -9.77 -6.87 16.02
CA VAL A 184 -8.66 -6.45 16.87
C VAL A 184 -7.93 -7.70 17.34
N GLY A 185 -6.69 -7.90 16.91
CA GLY A 185 -5.96 -9.16 17.12
C GLY A 185 -4.51 -8.98 17.58
N ALA A 186 -4.03 -9.99 18.30
CA ALA A 186 -2.62 -10.16 18.66
C ALA A 186 -2.20 -11.60 18.34
N GLY A 187 -1.20 -11.79 17.48
CA GLY A 187 -0.75 -13.12 17.04
C GLY A 187 -1.49 -13.61 15.79
N THR A 188 -2.50 -14.46 15.94
CA THR A 188 -3.28 -14.95 14.79
C THR A 188 -4.67 -14.33 14.80
N PHE A 189 -5.03 -13.67 13.71
CA PHE A 189 -6.36 -13.09 13.55
C PHE A 189 -7.36 -14.17 13.15
N SER A 190 -8.57 -14.09 13.70
CA SER A 190 -9.66 -15.00 13.38
C SER A 190 -10.91 -14.24 12.95
N ALA A 191 -11.65 -14.79 11.99
CA ALA A 191 -12.96 -14.26 11.59
C ALA A 191 -13.99 -14.34 12.73
N SER A 192 -13.77 -15.17 13.75
CA SER A 192 -14.61 -15.23 14.96
C SER A 192 -14.54 -13.94 15.80
N ASP A 193 -13.49 -13.15 15.62
CA ASP A 193 -13.22 -11.96 16.43
C ASP A 193 -13.78 -10.68 15.79
N LEU A 194 -14.67 -10.83 14.80
CA LEU A 194 -15.36 -9.74 14.13
C LEU A 194 -16.23 -8.97 15.12
N GLN A 195 -16.05 -7.65 15.14
CA GLN A 195 -16.83 -6.73 15.96
C GLN A 195 -17.27 -5.54 15.11
N LEU A 196 -18.40 -4.92 15.47
CA LEU A 196 -18.80 -3.64 14.90
C LEU A 196 -17.78 -2.56 15.29
N GLN A 197 -17.49 -1.64 14.38
CA GLN A 197 -16.62 -0.51 14.67
C GLN A 197 -17.24 0.46 15.68
N SER A 198 -18.57 0.53 15.77
CA SER A 198 -19.28 1.30 16.80
C SER A 198 -18.97 0.86 18.23
N ASN A 199 -18.47 -0.37 18.46
CA ASN A 199 -18.00 -0.82 19.77
C ASN A 199 -16.78 -0.02 20.26
N PHE A 200 -16.01 0.58 19.35
CA PHE A 200 -14.81 1.38 19.64
C PHE A 200 -15.02 2.87 19.39
N HIS A 201 -16.03 3.23 18.61
CA HIS A 201 -16.36 4.61 18.23
C HIS A 201 -17.88 4.79 18.33
N PRO A 202 -18.44 5.15 19.49
CA PRO A 202 -19.89 5.29 19.64
C PRO A 202 -20.47 6.28 18.63
N LYS A 203 -21.67 5.97 18.11
CA LYS A 203 -22.43 6.88 17.25
C LYS A 203 -22.83 8.10 18.09
N VAL A 204 -22.54 9.30 17.57
CA VAL A 204 -22.94 10.58 18.18
C VAL A 204 -24.26 11.03 17.57
#